data_AF-A0A7S3XBS5-F1
#
_entry.id   AF-A0A7S3XBS5-F1
#
_cell.length_a   1.000
_cell.length_b   1.000
_cell.length_c   1.000
_cell.angle_alpha   90.00
_cell.angle_beta   90.00
_cell.angle_gamma   90.00
#
_symmetry.space_group_name_H-M   'P 1'
#
loop_
_entity.id
_entity.type
_entity.pdbx_description
1 polymer ?
#
loop_
_entity_poly.entity_id
_entity_poly.type
_entity_poly.pdbx_seq_one_letter_code
_entity_poly.pdbx_strand_id
1 'polypeptide(L)'
;MDLVEWQLRVAAGQELPIKHQKHIPLFGHSIEARIYSEDPQNNFLPGNGTIRILHEPRQSDGNIRVDTGVVQGDEISTFYDPMISKLIATGKDRNEAIERLSYALSKYQIIGLPTNLSFLRRAVAHPEFLKGSFDTNFIGNNLDDLIKVAPEPSLRKQGIIAISKVWLETLTERRRRDNDLDPWVQLDNFRINNRPLRSLTLINKDRDNEEQEFFVEYLGENNFNAYVYDENQFLTPIVFNAEIQ
;
A
#
# COMPACT_ATOMS: atom_id res chain seq x y z
N MET A 1 30.12 3.57 -7.74
CA MET A 1 30.73 2.41 -8.43
C MET A 1 29.60 1.59 -9.01
N ASP A 2 29.69 1.21 -10.28
CA ASP A 2 28.76 0.28 -10.92
C ASP A 2 29.44 -1.07 -11.11
N LEU A 3 28.94 -2.10 -10.41
CA LEU A 3 29.54 -3.44 -10.44
C LEU A 3 29.28 -4.17 -11.76
N VAL A 4 28.15 -3.92 -12.43
CA VAL A 4 27.84 -4.55 -13.73
C VAL A 4 28.75 -3.98 -14.80
N GLU A 5 28.97 -2.66 -14.80
CA GLU A 5 29.95 -2.03 -15.68
C GLU A 5 31.35 -2.64 -15.49
N TRP A 6 31.78 -2.83 -14.24
CA TRP A 6 33.09 -3.40 -13.95
C TRP A 6 33.21 -4.87 -14.37
N GLN A 7 32.16 -5.66 -14.18
CA GLN A 7 32.10 -7.03 -14.68
C GLN A 7 32.32 -7.08 -16.21
N LEU A 8 31.67 -6.19 -16.96
CA LEU A 8 31.84 -6.10 -18.42
C LEU A 8 33.26 -5.68 -18.82
N ARG A 9 33.84 -4.70 -18.11
CA ARG A 9 35.23 -4.25 -18.36
C ARG A 9 36.24 -5.38 -18.16
N VAL A 10 36.14 -6.09 -17.04
CA VAL A 10 37.04 -7.22 -16.74
C VAL A 10 36.84 -8.36 -17.73
N ALA A 11 35.59 -8.67 -18.10
CA ALA A 11 35.31 -9.68 -19.12
C ALA A 11 35.91 -9.31 -20.50
N ALA A 12 35.99 -8.02 -20.82
CA ALA A 12 36.66 -7.52 -22.02
C ALA A 12 38.20 -7.44 -21.91
N GLY A 13 38.79 -8.00 -20.85
CA GLY A 13 40.23 -8.00 -20.61
C GLY A 13 40.80 -6.67 -20.09
N GLN A 14 39.94 -5.71 -19.71
CA GLN A 14 40.40 -4.47 -19.10
C GLN A 14 40.75 -4.69 -17.63
N GLU A 15 41.68 -3.90 -17.13
CA GLU A 15 42.01 -3.87 -15.71
C GLU A 15 40.93 -3.14 -14.88
N LEU A 16 40.90 -3.40 -13.57
CA LEU A 16 40.01 -2.69 -12.65
C LEU A 16 40.22 -1.16 -12.70
N PRO A 17 39.15 -0.34 -12.70
CA PRO A 17 39.26 1.12 -12.72
C PRO A 17 39.96 1.71 -11.48
N ILE A 18 39.78 1.09 -10.31
CA ILE A 18 40.49 1.48 -9.07
C ILE A 18 41.68 0.55 -8.86
N LYS A 19 42.91 1.10 -8.91
CA LYS A 19 44.16 0.31 -8.84
C LYS A 19 44.63 -0.05 -7.44
N HIS A 20 44.18 0.66 -6.41
CA HIS A 20 44.66 0.47 -5.04
C HIS A 20 43.47 0.27 -4.09
N GLN A 21 43.56 -0.77 -3.26
CA GLN A 21 42.50 -1.13 -2.30
C GLN A 21 42.07 0.04 -1.41
N LYS A 22 43.03 0.86 -0.96
CA LYS A 22 42.78 2.04 -0.11
C LYS A 22 41.95 3.15 -0.77
N HIS A 23 41.74 3.10 -2.09
CA HIS A 23 40.93 4.07 -2.83
C HIS A 23 39.48 3.61 -3.01
N ILE A 24 39.11 2.41 -2.55
CA ILE A 24 37.71 1.97 -2.58
C ILE A 24 36.92 2.79 -1.54
N PRO A 25 35.95 3.62 -1.96
CA PRO A 25 35.22 4.48 -1.04
C PRO A 25 34.24 3.67 -0.19
N LEU A 26 34.14 4.02 1.08
CA LEU A 26 33.11 3.52 2.00
C LEU A 26 32.49 4.71 2.73
N PHE A 27 31.36 5.18 2.24
CA PHE A 27 30.64 6.32 2.79
C PHE A 27 29.17 5.98 3.00
N GLY A 28 28.60 6.47 4.10
CA GLY A 28 27.19 6.28 4.41
C GLY A 28 26.81 4.87 4.81
N HIS A 29 25.52 4.58 4.70
CA HIS A 29 24.94 3.26 4.95
C HIS A 29 23.81 3.00 3.95
N SER A 30 23.68 1.75 3.51
CA SER A 30 22.62 1.34 2.59
C SER A 30 21.94 0.08 3.10
N ILE A 31 20.61 0.03 2.98
CA ILE A 31 19.80 -1.12 3.36
C ILE A 31 18.93 -1.50 2.17
N GLU A 32 18.88 -2.79 1.86
CA GLU A 32 18.07 -3.37 0.81
C GLU A 32 16.93 -4.20 1.41
N ALA A 33 15.72 -3.99 0.92
CA ALA A 33 14.56 -4.84 1.18
C ALA A 33 14.13 -5.53 -0.14
N ARG A 34 13.94 -6.85 -0.08
CA ARG A 34 13.43 -7.62 -1.22
C ARG A 34 11.93 -7.78 -1.12
N ILE A 35 11.22 -7.22 -2.07
CA ILE A 35 9.77 -7.27 -2.13
C ILE A 35 9.38 -8.50 -2.92
N TYR A 36 8.67 -9.40 -2.25
CA TYR A 36 8.25 -10.68 -2.78
C TYR A 36 6.73 -10.77 -2.85
N SER A 37 6.25 -11.49 -3.86
CA SER A 37 4.91 -12.05 -3.92
C SER A 37 4.86 -13.27 -2.99
N GLU A 38 4.65 -13.02 -1.71
CA GLU A 38 4.60 -14.03 -0.64
C GLU A 38 3.52 -13.64 0.37
N ASP A 39 2.97 -14.63 1.07
CA ASP A 39 2.06 -14.42 2.20
C ASP A 39 2.74 -14.73 3.55
N PRO A 40 3.26 -13.72 4.27
CA PRO A 40 3.90 -13.92 5.56
C PRO A 40 3.00 -14.58 6.62
N GLN A 41 1.67 -14.38 6.54
CA GLN A 41 0.74 -14.95 7.52
C GLN A 41 0.50 -16.44 7.28
N ASN A 42 0.69 -16.88 6.03
CA ASN A 42 0.55 -18.26 5.63
C ASN A 42 1.93 -18.88 5.33
N ASN A 43 2.85 -18.82 6.31
CA ASN A 43 4.19 -19.40 6.25
C ASN A 43 5.04 -18.95 5.04
N PHE A 44 4.89 -17.70 4.60
CA PHE A 44 5.60 -17.14 3.43
C PHE A 44 5.36 -17.96 2.15
N LEU A 45 4.16 -18.54 2.00
CA LEU A 45 3.82 -19.24 0.77
C LEU A 45 3.95 -18.30 -0.44
N PRO A 46 4.62 -18.73 -1.53
CA PRO A 46 4.70 -17.96 -2.75
C PRO A 46 3.32 -17.62 -3.30
N GLY A 47 3.09 -16.34 -3.55
CA GLY A 47 1.92 -15.85 -4.24
C GLY A 47 2.12 -15.85 -5.75
N ASN A 48 1.03 -16.06 -6.47
CA ASN A 48 0.94 -15.87 -7.91
C ASN A 48 -0.29 -15.00 -8.24
N GLY A 49 -0.30 -14.40 -9.43
CA GLY A 49 -1.41 -13.58 -9.91
C GLY A 49 -0.96 -12.30 -10.58
N THR A 50 -1.92 -11.43 -10.90
CA THR A 50 -1.67 -10.20 -11.67
C THR A 50 -1.48 -9.00 -10.75
N ILE A 51 -0.44 -8.20 -11.00
CA ILE A 51 -0.23 -6.91 -10.34
C ILE A 51 -1.25 -5.91 -10.89
N ARG A 52 -2.36 -5.71 -10.18
CA ARG A 52 -3.43 -4.79 -10.60
C ARG A 52 -3.04 -3.33 -10.41
N ILE A 53 -2.39 -3.03 -9.29
CA ILE A 53 -1.88 -1.70 -8.98
C ILE A 53 -0.44 -1.85 -8.52
N LEU A 54 0.43 -1.03 -9.11
CA LEU A 54 1.83 -0.89 -8.72
C LEU A 54 2.16 0.59 -8.57
N HIS A 55 2.34 1.04 -7.33
CA HIS A 55 2.86 2.38 -7.03
C HIS A 55 4.17 2.25 -6.28
N GLU A 56 5.26 2.48 -7.01
CA GLU A 56 6.61 2.50 -6.44
C GLU A 56 6.89 3.85 -5.72
N PRO A 57 7.75 3.87 -4.69
CA PRO A 57 8.19 5.11 -4.08
C PRO A 57 8.97 5.96 -5.08
N ARG A 58 8.85 7.29 -4.96
CA ARG A 58 9.63 8.21 -5.80
C ARG A 58 11.13 8.02 -5.54
N GLN A 59 11.88 7.83 -6.62
CA GLN A 59 13.33 7.70 -6.61
C GLN A 59 14.04 9.06 -6.70
N SER A 60 13.48 10.10 -6.04
CA SER A 60 14.08 11.44 -6.08
C SER A 60 15.37 11.47 -5.24
N ASP A 61 16.33 12.28 -5.70
CA ASP A 61 17.57 12.60 -5.00
C ASP A 61 18.61 11.46 -4.87
N GLY A 62 18.41 10.33 -5.57
CA GLY A 62 19.38 9.22 -5.62
C GLY A 62 19.53 8.41 -4.33
N ASN A 63 18.75 8.75 -3.30
CA ASN A 63 18.79 8.11 -1.99
C ASN A 63 17.86 6.90 -1.89
N ILE A 64 16.88 6.79 -2.79
CA ILE A 64 15.98 5.66 -2.96
C ILE A 64 16.19 5.11 -4.36
N ARG A 65 16.43 3.80 -4.45
CA ARG A 65 16.59 3.07 -5.71
C ARG A 65 15.65 1.87 -5.69
N VAL A 66 14.94 1.66 -6.80
CA VAL A 66 14.10 0.47 -7.00
C VAL A 66 14.61 -0.27 -8.24
N ASP A 67 15.09 -1.49 -8.02
CA ASP A 67 15.42 -2.41 -9.11
C ASP A 67 14.24 -3.38 -9.26
N THR A 68 13.49 -3.26 -10.35
CA THR A 68 12.30 -4.08 -10.63
C THR A 68 12.41 -4.73 -12.00
N GLY A 69 11.86 -5.94 -12.13
CA GLY A 69 11.72 -6.66 -13.40
C GLY A 69 10.29 -6.69 -13.94
N VAL A 70 9.35 -6.02 -13.26
CA VAL A 70 7.91 -6.10 -13.55
C VAL A 70 7.28 -4.71 -13.59
N VAL A 71 6.13 -4.61 -14.27
CA VAL A 71 5.29 -3.42 -14.35
C VAL A 71 3.83 -3.71 -13.96
N GLN A 72 3.03 -2.67 -13.76
CA GLN A 72 1.61 -2.84 -13.50
C GLN A 72 0.94 -3.58 -14.67
N GLY A 73 0.14 -4.59 -14.34
CA GLY A 73 -0.53 -5.47 -15.30
C GLY A 73 0.19 -6.79 -15.54
N ASP A 74 1.45 -6.93 -15.12
CA ASP A 74 2.20 -8.19 -15.26
C ASP A 74 1.64 -9.29 -14.35
N GLU A 75 1.82 -10.53 -14.79
CA GLU A 75 1.50 -11.74 -14.04
C GLU A 75 2.76 -12.31 -13.38
N ILE A 76 2.69 -12.53 -12.08
CA ILE A 76 3.70 -13.30 -11.33
C ILE A 76 3.34 -14.78 -11.45
N SER A 77 4.13 -15.50 -12.24
CA SER A 77 3.98 -16.94 -12.45
C SER A 77 4.60 -17.77 -11.32
N THR A 78 4.18 -19.03 -11.19
CA THR A 78 4.79 -20.00 -10.26
C THR A 78 6.10 -20.63 -10.76
N PHE A 79 6.51 -20.35 -12.00
CA PHE A 79 7.68 -20.97 -12.63
C PHE A 79 9.01 -20.26 -12.31
N TYR A 80 8.96 -19.06 -11.74
CA TYR A 80 10.12 -18.23 -11.44
C TYR A 80 10.13 -17.81 -9.97
N ASP A 81 11.24 -17.22 -9.53
CA ASP A 81 11.33 -16.60 -8.21
C ASP A 81 10.26 -15.50 -8.07
N PRO A 82 9.44 -15.48 -7.00
CA PRO A 82 8.35 -14.50 -6.84
C PRO A 82 8.83 -13.08 -6.47
N MET A 83 10.09 -12.74 -6.73
CA MET A 83 10.65 -11.43 -6.43
C MET A 83 10.06 -10.38 -7.38
N ILE A 84 9.43 -9.36 -6.80
CA ILE A 84 8.85 -8.24 -7.54
C ILE A 84 9.93 -7.19 -7.77
N SER A 85 10.59 -6.76 -6.69
CA SER A 85 11.60 -5.71 -6.77
C SER A 85 12.56 -5.72 -5.58
N LYS A 86 13.66 -5.00 -5.73
CA LYS A 86 14.60 -4.68 -4.67
C LYS A 86 14.47 -3.18 -4.37
N LEU A 87 14.13 -2.85 -3.14
CA LEU A 87 14.07 -1.48 -2.65
C LEU A 87 15.31 -1.18 -1.83
N ILE A 88 16.14 -0.25 -2.30
CA ILE A 88 17.37 0.15 -1.65
C ILE A 88 17.23 1.59 -1.17
N ALA A 89 17.57 1.83 0.10
CA ALA A 89 17.68 3.16 0.67
C ALA A 89 19.10 3.40 1.17
N THR A 90 19.65 4.56 0.84
CA THR A 90 20.98 5.01 1.29
C THR A 90 20.82 6.24 2.17
N GLY A 91 21.63 6.34 3.23
CA GLY A 91 21.71 7.48 4.15
C GLY A 91 23.16 7.80 4.52
N LYS A 92 23.39 8.96 5.17
CA LYS A 92 24.71 9.35 5.70
C LYS A 92 25.18 8.42 6.83
N ASP A 93 24.22 7.79 7.50
CA ASP A 93 24.41 6.81 8.56
C ASP A 93 23.26 5.78 8.50
N ARG A 94 23.34 4.78 9.39
CA ARG A 94 22.37 3.70 9.45
C ARG A 94 20.96 4.18 9.79
N ASN A 95 20.82 5.13 10.70
CA ASN A 95 19.51 5.60 11.15
C ASN A 95 18.79 6.33 10.01
N GLU A 96 19.51 7.19 9.29
CA GLU A 96 18.95 7.87 8.13
C GLU A 96 18.57 6.88 7.01
N ALA A 97 19.36 5.83 6.78
CA ALA A 97 19.01 4.79 5.81
C ALA A 97 17.72 4.04 6.20
N ILE A 98 17.54 3.74 7.49
CA ILE A 98 16.32 3.11 8.04
C ILE A 98 15.11 4.03 7.89
N GLU A 99 15.23 5.32 8.25
CA GLU A 99 14.15 6.28 8.12
C GLU A 99 13.68 6.42 6.67
N ARG A 100 14.63 6.52 5.73
CA ARG A 100 14.36 6.58 4.29
C ARG A 100 13.72 5.28 3.79
N LEU A 101 14.23 4.12 4.20
CA LEU A 101 13.64 2.83 3.82
C LEU A 101 12.21 2.68 4.35
N SER A 102 11.98 3.04 5.62
CA SER A 102 10.66 3.01 6.26
C SER A 102 9.68 3.93 5.53
N TYR A 103 10.10 5.15 5.20
CA TYR A 103 9.31 6.08 4.40
C TYR A 103 8.99 5.50 3.01
N ALA A 104 9.99 4.97 2.30
CA ALA A 104 9.81 4.40 0.96
C ALA A 104 8.87 3.19 0.97
N LEU A 105 9.03 2.28 1.93
CA LEU A 105 8.13 1.15 2.16
C LEU A 105 6.69 1.62 2.45
N SER A 106 6.50 2.74 3.16
CA SER A 106 5.16 3.29 3.43
C SER A 106 4.46 3.83 2.17
N LYS A 107 5.24 4.24 1.16
CA LYS A 107 4.73 4.73 -0.13
C LYS A 107 4.57 3.64 -1.18
N TYR A 108 5.20 2.48 -0.98
CA TYR A 108 5.09 1.35 -1.90
C TYR A 108 3.70 0.69 -1.79
N GLN A 109 2.95 0.61 -2.88
CA GLN A 109 1.65 -0.07 -2.94
C GLN A 109 1.65 -1.12 -4.05
N ILE A 110 1.19 -2.33 -3.71
CA ILE A 110 1.03 -3.45 -4.63
C ILE A 110 -0.32 -4.08 -4.31
N ILE A 111 -1.19 -4.22 -5.30
CA ILE A 111 -2.54 -4.80 -5.14
C ILE A 111 -2.76 -5.83 -6.25
N GLY A 112 -3.40 -6.95 -5.90
CA GLY A 112 -3.79 -8.01 -6.84
C GLY A 112 -3.21 -9.39 -6.53
N LEU A 113 -2.23 -9.45 -5.63
CA LEU A 113 -1.54 -10.65 -5.16
C LEU A 113 -1.00 -10.42 -3.74
N PRO A 114 -0.73 -11.48 -2.95
CA PRO A 114 -0.15 -11.33 -1.61
C PRO A 114 1.28 -10.80 -1.68
N THR A 115 1.71 -10.02 -0.68
CA THR A 115 3.07 -9.46 -0.64
C THR A 115 3.65 -9.43 0.77
N ASN A 116 4.98 -9.50 0.85
CA ASN A 116 5.71 -9.37 2.11
C ASN A 116 5.89 -7.90 2.60
N LEU A 117 5.27 -6.91 1.94
CA LEU A 117 5.46 -5.48 2.25
C LEU A 117 5.15 -5.14 3.71
N SER A 118 4.05 -5.67 4.25
CA SER A 118 3.66 -5.43 5.65
C SER A 118 4.67 -6.02 6.62
N PHE A 119 5.22 -7.20 6.31
CA PHE A 119 6.29 -7.83 7.09
C PHE A 119 7.55 -6.95 7.09
N LEU A 120 7.99 -6.48 5.92
CA LEU A 120 9.17 -5.61 5.79
C LEU A 120 9.02 -4.29 6.56
N ARG A 121 7.84 -3.67 6.50
CA ARG A 121 7.53 -2.44 7.26
C ARG A 121 7.68 -2.66 8.77
N ARG A 122 7.20 -3.80 9.29
CA ARG A 122 7.34 -4.15 10.71
C ARG A 122 8.78 -4.48 11.08
N ALA A 123 9.49 -5.22 10.22
CA ALA A 123 10.89 -5.60 10.45
C ALA A 123 11.81 -4.38 10.58
N VAL A 124 11.70 -3.42 9.66
CA VAL A 124 12.52 -2.19 9.68
C VAL A 124 12.17 -1.30 10.87
N ALA A 125 10.91 -1.32 11.34
CA ALA A 125 10.46 -0.58 12.51
C ALA A 125 10.70 -1.32 13.85
N HIS A 126 11.18 -2.56 13.82
CA HIS A 126 11.31 -3.38 15.03
C HIS A 126 12.42 -2.84 15.96
N PRO A 127 12.22 -2.73 17.29
CA PRO A 127 13.20 -2.16 18.20
C PRO A 127 14.58 -2.83 18.14
N GLU A 128 14.66 -4.16 18.00
CA GLU A 128 15.93 -4.88 17.87
C GLU A 128 16.65 -4.55 16.55
N PHE A 129 15.89 -4.43 15.45
CA PHE A 129 16.45 -4.01 14.16
C PHE A 129 16.98 -2.58 14.27
N LEU A 130 16.25 -1.65 14.88
CA LEU A 130 16.71 -0.28 15.10
C LEU A 130 18.00 -0.22 15.93
N LYS A 131 18.10 -1.02 16.99
CA LYS A 131 19.31 -1.10 17.84
C LYS A 131 20.51 -1.76 17.15
N GLY A 132 20.30 -2.52 16.07
CA GLY A 132 21.37 -3.30 15.43
C GLY A 132 21.82 -4.52 16.24
N SER A 133 21.04 -4.92 17.25
CA SER A 133 21.34 -6.03 18.15
C SER A 133 20.51 -7.25 17.75
N PHE A 134 20.88 -7.88 16.65
CA PHE A 134 20.18 -9.05 16.13
C PHE A 134 21.16 -10.02 15.46
N ASP A 135 20.75 -11.27 15.33
CA ASP A 135 21.48 -12.34 14.64
C ASP A 135 20.60 -12.99 13.56
N THR A 136 21.04 -14.13 13.02
CA THR A 136 20.30 -14.87 11.99
C THR A 136 18.96 -15.43 12.46
N ASN A 137 18.68 -15.47 13.77
CA ASN A 137 17.43 -15.93 14.36
C ASN A 137 16.42 -14.80 14.56
N PHE A 138 16.75 -13.54 14.22
CA PHE A 138 15.89 -12.37 14.39
C PHE A 138 14.44 -12.60 13.98
N ILE A 139 14.23 -13.13 12.77
CA ILE A 139 12.88 -13.38 12.24
C ILE A 139 12.18 -14.44 13.08
N GLY A 140 12.84 -15.55 13.39
CA GLY A 140 12.27 -16.63 14.19
C GLY A 140 11.89 -16.19 15.60
N ASN A 141 12.71 -15.36 16.24
CA ASN A 141 12.48 -14.88 17.60
C ASN A 141 11.35 -13.84 17.68
N ASN A 142 11.06 -13.13 16.59
CA ASN A 142 10.11 -12.01 16.57
C ASN A 142 8.93 -12.25 15.61
N LEU A 143 8.74 -13.48 15.11
CA LEU A 143 7.83 -13.77 14.00
C LEU A 143 6.41 -13.27 14.26
N ASP A 144 5.87 -13.52 15.46
CA ASP A 144 4.53 -13.11 15.87
C ASP A 144 4.32 -11.60 15.75
N ASP A 145 5.34 -10.80 16.04
CA ASP A 145 5.29 -9.35 15.91
C ASP A 145 5.37 -8.91 14.44
N LEU A 146 6.12 -9.64 13.62
CA LEU A 146 6.38 -9.32 12.21
C LEU A 146 5.22 -9.73 11.28
N ILE A 147 4.40 -10.70 11.66
CA ILE A 147 3.25 -11.17 10.84
C ILE A 147 1.89 -10.69 11.34
N LYS A 148 1.86 -9.88 12.41
CA LYS A 148 0.62 -9.32 12.97
C LYS A 148 -0.30 -8.77 11.87
N VAL A 149 -1.55 -9.23 11.87
CA VAL A 149 -2.59 -8.75 10.96
C VAL A 149 -3.06 -7.38 11.44
N ALA A 150 -3.28 -6.45 10.51
CA ALA A 150 -3.99 -5.22 10.88
C ALA A 150 -5.42 -5.58 11.30
N PRO A 151 -5.95 -5.01 12.39
CA PRO A 151 -7.33 -5.26 12.76
C PRO A 151 -8.27 -4.77 11.65
N GLU A 152 -9.40 -5.45 11.51
CA GLU A 152 -10.44 -5.04 10.57
C GLU A 152 -10.83 -3.57 10.78
N PRO A 153 -11.17 -2.84 9.71
CA PRO A 153 -11.75 -1.53 9.86
C PRO A 153 -13.02 -1.65 10.70
N SER A 154 -13.13 -0.86 11.78
CA SER A 154 -14.36 -0.82 12.56
C SER A 154 -15.55 -0.43 11.68
N LEU A 155 -16.77 -0.83 12.06
CA LEU A 155 -18.00 -0.43 11.34
C LEU A 155 -18.04 1.07 11.04
N ARG A 156 -17.60 1.91 11.98
CA ARG A 156 -17.48 3.36 11.78
C ARG A 156 -16.52 3.74 10.63
N LYS A 157 -15.35 3.10 10.53
CA LYS A 157 -14.41 3.32 9.41
C LYS A 157 -15.01 2.84 8.08
N GLN A 158 -15.70 1.69 8.08
CA GLN A 158 -16.40 1.20 6.90
C GLN A 158 -17.52 2.16 6.47
N GLY A 159 -18.29 2.71 7.42
CA GLY A 159 -19.28 3.75 7.16
C GLY A 159 -18.67 5.02 6.56
N ILE A 160 -17.49 5.46 7.03
CA ILE A 160 -16.75 6.58 6.43
C ILE A 160 -16.29 6.25 5.00
N ILE A 161 -15.86 5.01 4.73
CA ILE A 161 -15.53 4.56 3.36
C ILE A 161 -16.77 4.63 2.46
N ALA A 162 -17.92 4.16 2.93
CA ALA A 162 -19.19 4.22 2.20
C ALA A 162 -19.59 5.68 1.88
N ILE A 163 -19.52 6.59 2.88
CA ILE A 163 -19.76 8.02 2.68
C ILE A 163 -18.79 8.60 1.64
N SER A 164 -17.49 8.30 1.77
CA SER A 164 -16.45 8.80 0.85
C SER A 164 -16.69 8.33 -0.58
N LYS A 165 -17.14 7.07 -0.76
CA LYS A 165 -17.49 6.52 -2.07
C LYS A 165 -18.68 7.26 -2.69
N VAL A 166 -19.75 7.49 -1.93
CA VAL A 166 -20.93 8.28 -2.38
C VAL A 166 -20.53 9.70 -2.78
N TRP A 167 -19.69 10.34 -1.98
CA TRP A 167 -19.18 11.67 -2.27
C TRP A 167 -18.33 11.72 -3.54
N LEU A 168 -17.40 10.78 -3.71
CA LEU A 168 -16.56 10.69 -4.91
C LEU A 168 -17.37 10.42 -6.18
N GLU A 169 -18.41 9.60 -6.12
CA GLU A 169 -19.34 9.41 -7.24
C GLU A 169 -20.03 10.73 -7.60
N THR A 170 -20.56 11.42 -6.59
CA THR A 170 -21.22 12.73 -6.74
C THR A 170 -20.27 13.75 -7.39
N LEU A 171 -19.00 13.83 -6.95
CA LEU A 171 -17.99 14.73 -7.53
C LEU A 171 -17.60 14.37 -8.97
N THR A 172 -17.41 13.08 -9.25
CA THR A 172 -16.99 12.60 -10.58
C THR A 172 -18.06 12.92 -11.63
N GLU A 173 -19.32 12.80 -11.25
CA GLU A 173 -20.46 13.07 -12.12
C GLU A 173 -20.65 14.58 -12.36
N ARG A 174 -20.48 15.41 -11.32
CA ARG A 174 -20.46 16.88 -11.46
C ARG A 174 -19.36 17.33 -12.43
N ARG A 175 -18.14 16.84 -12.25
CA ARG A 175 -16.98 17.23 -13.07
C ARG A 175 -17.08 16.83 -14.54
N ARG A 176 -17.83 15.77 -14.86
CA ARG A 176 -18.06 15.36 -16.26
C ARG A 176 -19.00 16.31 -17.01
N ARG A 177 -19.70 17.22 -16.34
CA ARG A 177 -20.87 17.92 -16.89
C ARG A 177 -20.92 19.42 -16.59
N ASP A 178 -19.76 20.08 -16.55
CA ASP A 178 -19.59 21.52 -16.26
C ASP A 178 -20.43 22.50 -17.14
N ASN A 179 -21.15 22.02 -18.17
CA ASN A 179 -21.98 22.84 -19.07
C ASN A 179 -23.45 22.39 -19.19
N ASP A 180 -23.91 21.42 -18.40
CA ASP A 180 -25.28 20.92 -18.49
C ASP A 180 -26.08 21.32 -17.25
N LEU A 181 -26.91 22.36 -17.39
CA LEU A 181 -27.78 22.88 -16.33
C LEU A 181 -29.09 22.09 -16.20
N ASP A 182 -29.24 20.96 -16.89
CA ASP A 182 -30.43 20.13 -16.82
C ASP A 182 -30.62 19.55 -15.39
N PRO A 183 -31.68 19.95 -14.66
CA PRO A 183 -31.95 19.47 -13.30
C PRO A 183 -32.26 17.97 -13.24
N TRP A 184 -32.59 17.32 -14.36
CA TRP A 184 -32.83 15.87 -14.43
C TRP A 184 -31.54 15.06 -14.63
N VAL A 185 -30.43 15.74 -14.92
CA VAL A 185 -29.11 15.17 -15.15
C VAL A 185 -28.16 15.48 -13.99
N GLN A 186 -28.51 16.48 -13.16
CA GLN A 186 -27.82 16.77 -11.90
C GLN A 186 -28.03 15.63 -10.89
N LEU A 187 -26.92 15.03 -10.47
CA LEU A 187 -26.87 13.97 -9.46
C LEU A 187 -26.60 14.57 -8.08
N ASP A 188 -27.38 15.60 -7.72
CA ASP A 188 -27.41 16.21 -6.39
C ASP A 188 -28.24 15.38 -5.38
N ASN A 189 -28.73 14.22 -5.84
CA ASN A 189 -29.65 13.35 -5.14
C ASN A 189 -30.92 14.08 -4.66
N PHE A 190 -31.43 15.08 -5.39
CA PHE A 190 -32.65 15.78 -5.02
C PHE A 190 -33.85 14.83 -4.81
N ARG A 191 -34.63 15.08 -3.76
CA ARG A 191 -35.84 14.34 -3.40
C ARG A 191 -36.85 15.33 -2.82
N ILE A 192 -38.09 15.31 -3.33
CA ILE A 192 -39.12 16.31 -2.97
C ILE A 192 -39.58 16.20 -1.51
N ASN A 193 -39.73 14.98 -1.00
CA ASN A 193 -40.33 14.72 0.32
C ASN A 193 -39.48 13.84 1.24
N ASN A 194 -38.25 13.54 0.86
CA ASN A 194 -37.38 12.68 1.64
C ASN A 194 -35.95 13.20 1.55
N ARG A 195 -35.10 12.77 2.49
CA ARG A 195 -33.67 12.96 2.32
C ARG A 195 -33.12 11.89 1.37
N PRO A 196 -32.12 12.23 0.56
CA PRO A 196 -31.44 11.24 -0.26
C PRO A 196 -30.73 10.20 0.59
N LEU A 197 -31.22 8.96 0.51
CA LEU A 197 -30.61 7.78 1.08
C LEU A 197 -30.06 6.90 -0.06
N ARG A 198 -28.80 6.51 0.04
CA ARG A 198 -28.14 5.57 -0.88
C ARG A 198 -27.74 4.32 -0.11
N SER A 199 -28.07 3.14 -0.61
CA SER A 199 -27.50 1.89 -0.11
C SER A 199 -26.25 1.52 -0.90
N LEU A 200 -25.21 1.05 -0.21
CA LEU A 200 -24.02 0.46 -0.80
C LEU A 200 -23.64 -0.79 -0.02
N THR A 201 -23.24 -1.83 -0.75
CA THR A 201 -22.69 -3.04 -0.16
C THR A 201 -21.18 -3.03 -0.32
N LEU A 202 -20.46 -3.05 0.81
CA LEU A 202 -19.03 -3.33 0.82
C LEU A 202 -18.85 -4.86 0.80
N ILE A 203 -18.11 -5.35 -0.18
CA ILE A 203 -17.83 -6.79 -0.34
C ILE A 203 -16.35 -7.01 -0.02
N ASN A 204 -16.07 -7.77 1.04
CA ASN A 204 -14.72 -8.16 1.41
C ASN A 204 -14.31 -9.41 0.63
N LYS A 205 -13.58 -9.20 -0.47
CA LYS A 205 -13.11 -10.30 -1.33
C LYS A 205 -12.05 -11.18 -0.67
N ASP A 206 -11.38 -10.69 0.36
CA ASP A 206 -10.36 -11.45 1.10
C ASP A 206 -10.98 -12.40 2.13
N ARG A 207 -12.31 -12.32 2.35
CA ARG A 207 -13.07 -13.17 3.27
C ARG A 207 -14.33 -13.70 2.62
N ASP A 208 -14.17 -14.61 1.65
CA ASP A 208 -15.29 -15.34 1.03
C ASP A 208 -16.44 -14.45 0.49
N ASN A 209 -16.12 -13.20 0.11
CA ASN A 209 -17.10 -12.19 -0.29
C ASN A 209 -18.11 -11.82 0.82
N GLU A 210 -17.66 -11.74 2.07
CA GLU A 210 -18.44 -11.16 3.18
C GLU A 210 -19.02 -9.80 2.75
N GLU A 211 -20.33 -9.66 2.88
CA GLU A 211 -21.06 -8.47 2.47
C GLU A 211 -21.51 -7.66 3.68
N GLN A 212 -21.30 -6.35 3.64
CA GLN A 212 -21.84 -5.41 4.62
C GLN A 212 -22.56 -4.28 3.89
N GLU A 213 -23.88 -4.22 4.06
CA GLU A 213 -24.70 -3.13 3.52
C GLU A 213 -24.65 -1.91 4.44
N PHE A 214 -24.50 -0.73 3.85
CA PHE A 214 -24.54 0.57 4.50
C PHE A 214 -25.56 1.46 3.82
N PHE A 215 -26.23 2.30 4.60
CA PHE A 215 -27.12 3.35 4.12
C PHE A 215 -26.49 4.70 4.40
N VAL A 216 -26.26 5.50 3.36
CA VAL A 216 -25.66 6.82 3.46
C VAL A 216 -26.75 7.85 3.18
N GLU A 217 -27.03 8.70 4.17
CA GLU A 217 -27.97 9.81 4.06
C GLU A 217 -27.19 11.11 3.85
N TYR A 218 -27.53 11.85 2.80
CA TYR A 218 -26.96 13.18 2.56
C TYR A 218 -27.84 14.26 3.20
N LEU A 219 -27.22 15.08 4.05
CA LEU A 219 -27.88 16.11 4.85
C LEU A 219 -27.83 17.50 4.22
N GLY A 220 -27.08 17.68 3.13
CA GLY A 220 -26.77 18.99 2.54
C GLY A 220 -25.38 19.48 2.95
N GLU A 221 -24.81 20.41 2.18
CA GLU A 221 -23.52 21.08 2.50
C GLU A 221 -22.36 20.11 2.82
N ASN A 222 -22.29 18.99 2.09
CA ASN A 222 -21.30 17.91 2.28
C ASN A 222 -21.38 17.21 3.65
N ASN A 223 -22.52 17.29 4.32
CA ASN A 223 -22.80 16.55 5.55
C ASN A 223 -23.50 15.22 5.26
N PHE A 224 -23.13 14.19 6.00
CA PHE A 224 -23.62 12.82 5.81
C PHE A 224 -23.86 12.11 7.12
N ASN A 225 -24.88 11.25 7.16
CA ASN A 225 -25.01 10.17 8.12
C ASN A 225 -24.74 8.82 7.44
N ALA A 226 -24.27 7.85 8.20
CA ALA A 226 -24.24 6.45 7.75
C ALA A 226 -24.89 5.54 8.78
N TYR A 227 -25.64 4.56 8.27
CA TYR A 227 -26.39 3.57 9.04
C TYR A 227 -26.03 2.16 8.55
N VAL A 228 -26.27 1.18 9.43
CA VAL A 228 -26.09 -0.25 9.17
C VAL A 228 -27.25 -1.01 9.82
N TYR A 229 -27.63 -2.17 9.31
CA TYR A 229 -28.49 -3.08 10.07
C TYR A 229 -27.69 -3.75 11.19
N ASP A 230 -28.22 -3.74 12.41
CA ASP A 230 -27.67 -4.52 13.51
C ASP A 230 -28.13 -5.99 13.44
N GLU A 231 -27.67 -6.81 14.38
CA GLU A 231 -28.01 -8.24 14.46
C GLU A 231 -29.53 -8.49 14.58
N ASN A 232 -30.28 -7.51 15.08
CA ASN A 232 -31.73 -7.57 15.25
C ASN A 232 -32.49 -6.93 14.08
N GLN A 233 -31.80 -6.59 12.98
CA GLN A 233 -32.36 -5.93 11.80
C GLN A 233 -32.89 -4.51 12.06
N PHE A 234 -32.40 -3.84 13.11
CA PHE A 234 -32.66 -2.42 13.32
C PHE A 234 -31.64 -1.57 12.57
N LEU A 235 -32.15 -0.56 11.87
CA LEU A 235 -31.31 0.43 11.21
C LEU A 235 -30.64 1.32 12.28
N THR A 236 -29.34 1.07 12.49
CA THR A 236 -28.56 1.71 13.55
C THR A 236 -27.56 2.70 12.94
N PRO A 237 -27.54 3.95 13.40
CA PRO A 237 -26.56 4.94 12.94
C PRO A 237 -25.16 4.64 13.50
N ILE A 238 -24.16 4.73 12.64
CA ILE A 238 -22.74 4.47 12.97
C ILE A 238 -21.84 5.68 12.74
N VAL A 239 -22.27 6.61 11.88
CA VAL A 239 -21.62 7.89 11.60
C VAL A 239 -22.69 8.96 11.59
N PHE A 240 -22.46 10.05 12.33
CA PHE A 240 -23.37 11.18 12.44
C PHE A 240 -22.68 12.45 11.99
N ASN A 241 -23.36 13.25 11.16
CA ASN A 241 -22.93 14.58 10.71
C ASN A 241 -21.45 14.60 10.27
N ALA A 242 -21.03 13.60 9.49
CA ALA A 242 -19.72 13.61 8.89
C ALA A 242 -19.69 14.65 7.77
N GLU A 243 -18.80 15.61 7.88
CA GLU A 243 -18.55 16.63 6.88
C GLU A 243 -17.37 16.20 5.99
N ILE A 244 -17.51 16.32 4.67
CA ILE A 244 -16.39 16.19 3.73
C ILE A 244 -16.01 17.56 3.20
N GLN A 245 -14.74 17.95 3.44
CA GLN A 245 -14.11 19.18 2.94
C GLN A 245 -13.26 18.92 1.71
#